data_AF-A0A452XR77-F1
#
_entry.id   AF-A0A452XR77-F1
#
_cell.length_a   1.000
_cell.length_b   1.000
_cell.length_c   1.000
_cell.angle_alpha   90.00
_cell.angle_beta   90.00
_cell.angle_gamma   90.00
#
_symmetry.space_group_name_H-M   'P 1'
#
loop_
_entity.id
_entity.type
_entity.pdbx_description
1 polymer ?
#
loop_
_entity_poly.entity_id
_entity_poly.type
_entity_poly.pdbx_seq_one_letter_code
_entity_poly.pdbx_strand_id
1 'polypeptide(L)'
;MLLHDFHLDMQAEDDIIWKHANDGIYTASSAYKAQFLGLTLSPLDRMVWKAWAPPKIKFFAWLALQDRICTADRLEKRGWQNCGLCSLCKREQETGTHLFFKCRYTLRLWRLIIEQLGLAHMDTSEWHLDETVDAWWPKRTDNNIPNRDVMASLTMLVSWVIWNERNARIF
;
A
#
# COMPACT_ATOMS: atom_id res chain seq x y z
N MET A 1 -14.83 -29.76 15.14
CA MET A 1 -15.84 -29.74 16.22
C MET A 1 -16.95 -30.69 15.79
N LEU A 2 -16.92 -31.92 16.28
CA LEU A 2 -17.94 -32.93 15.98
C LEU A 2 -19.09 -32.73 16.96
N LEU A 3 -20.31 -32.58 16.44
CA LEU A 3 -21.55 -32.39 17.21
C LEU A 3 -21.98 -33.72 17.82
N HIS A 4 -21.35 -34.15 18.92
CA HIS A 4 -21.69 -35.43 19.57
C HIS A 4 -22.82 -35.34 20.61
N ASP A 5 -23.24 -34.12 21.00
CA ASP A 5 -24.26 -33.89 22.05
C ASP A 5 -25.41 -32.97 21.58
N PHE A 6 -25.89 -33.12 20.34
CA PHE A 6 -27.09 -32.42 19.87
C PHE A 6 -28.25 -33.41 19.72
N HIS A 7 -29.29 -33.24 20.54
CA HIS A 7 -30.53 -34.00 20.45
C HIS A 7 -31.49 -33.24 19.55
N LEU A 8 -31.64 -33.69 18.29
CA LEU A 8 -32.56 -33.09 17.33
C LEU A 8 -33.99 -33.52 17.67
N ASP A 9 -34.89 -32.56 17.80
CA ASP A 9 -36.32 -32.81 17.97
C ASP A 9 -37.01 -32.81 16.60
N MET A 10 -37.54 -33.96 16.20
CA MET A 10 -38.20 -34.14 14.90
C MET A 10 -39.59 -33.50 14.84
N GLN A 11 -40.12 -33.01 15.96
CA GLN A 11 -41.42 -32.33 16.03
C GLN A 11 -41.28 -30.80 16.12
N ALA A 12 -40.08 -30.27 16.33
CA ALA A 12 -39.81 -28.85 16.33
C ALA A 12 -39.58 -28.33 14.90
N GLU A 13 -40.14 -27.17 14.56
CA GLU A 13 -39.81 -26.48 13.31
C GLU A 13 -38.44 -25.79 13.42
N ASP A 14 -37.67 -25.80 12.32
CA ASP A 14 -36.37 -25.16 12.26
C ASP A 14 -36.49 -23.63 12.24
N ASP A 15 -35.70 -22.96 13.09
CA ASP A 15 -35.59 -21.50 13.13
C ASP A 15 -34.20 -21.02 12.68
N ILE A 16 -34.18 -19.88 11.97
CA ILE A 16 -32.94 -19.23 11.56
C ILE A 16 -32.48 -18.27 12.66
N ILE A 17 -31.31 -18.54 13.25
CA ILE A 17 -30.71 -17.70 14.28
C ILE A 17 -29.47 -16.97 13.73
N TRP A 18 -29.46 -15.64 13.84
CA TRP A 18 -28.33 -14.81 13.46
C TRP A 18 -27.24 -14.80 14.54
N LYS A 19 -26.21 -15.62 14.36
CA LYS A 19 -25.09 -15.78 15.32
C LYS A 19 -24.25 -14.52 15.60
N HIS A 20 -24.39 -13.46 14.80
CA HIS A 20 -23.64 -12.21 14.97
C HIS A 20 -24.45 -11.09 15.63
N ALA A 21 -25.54 -11.44 16.31
CA ALA A 21 -26.24 -10.57 17.27
C ALA A 21 -26.65 -11.38 18.50
N ASN A 22 -26.62 -10.76 19.67
CA ASN A 22 -26.92 -11.43 20.94
C ASN A 22 -28.41 -11.81 21.10
N ASP A 23 -29.29 -11.15 20.35
CA ASP A 23 -30.73 -11.42 20.30
C ASP A 23 -31.08 -12.48 19.24
N GLY A 24 -30.10 -12.96 18.47
CA GLY A 24 -30.33 -13.91 17.38
C GLY A 24 -31.05 -13.32 16.17
N ILE A 25 -31.32 -12.01 16.14
CA ILE A 25 -32.11 -11.36 15.09
C ILE A 25 -31.18 -10.81 14.00
N TYR A 26 -31.51 -11.13 12.75
CA TYR A 26 -30.82 -10.56 11.60
C TYR A 26 -31.16 -9.08 11.43
N THR A 27 -30.15 -8.25 11.19
CA THR A 27 -30.31 -6.90 10.65
C THR A 27 -29.23 -6.63 9.61
N ALA A 28 -29.50 -5.77 8.63
CA ALA A 28 -28.48 -5.34 7.67
C ALA A 28 -27.26 -4.69 8.36
N SER A 29 -27.49 -4.02 9.49
CA SER A 29 -26.44 -3.43 10.34
C SER A 29 -25.55 -4.48 11.00
N SER A 30 -26.13 -5.52 11.61
CA SER A 30 -25.36 -6.62 12.22
C SER A 30 -24.63 -7.45 11.18
N ALA A 31 -25.22 -7.66 10.00
CA ALA A 31 -24.56 -8.27 8.84
C ALA A 31 -23.37 -7.46 8.33
N TYR A 32 -23.53 -6.13 8.17
CA TYR A 32 -22.42 -5.25 7.78
C TYR A 32 -21.28 -5.32 8.79
N LYS A 33 -21.57 -5.19 10.10
CA LYS A 33 -20.57 -5.29 11.16
C LYS A 33 -19.88 -6.66 11.19
N ALA A 34 -20.60 -7.74 10.87
CA ALA A 34 -20.03 -9.08 10.81
C ALA A 34 -18.92 -9.22 9.76
N GLN A 35 -18.96 -8.44 8.66
CA GLN A 35 -17.90 -8.42 7.64
C GLN A 35 -16.56 -7.91 8.18
N PHE A 36 -16.59 -7.19 9.30
CA PHE A 36 -15.42 -6.63 9.96
C PHE A 36 -14.92 -7.49 11.13
N LEU A 37 -15.57 -8.62 11.41
CA LEU A 37 -15.08 -9.52 12.45
C LEU A 37 -13.72 -10.10 12.04
N GLY A 38 -12.73 -9.95 12.92
CA GLY A 38 -11.35 -10.34 12.63
C GLY A 38 -10.59 -9.35 11.74
N LEU A 39 -11.11 -8.14 11.50
CA LEU A 39 -10.40 -7.12 10.74
C LEU A 39 -9.05 -6.77 11.41
N THR A 40 -8.01 -6.64 10.61
CA THR A 40 -6.74 -6.06 11.05
C THR A 40 -6.66 -4.61 10.60
N LEU A 41 -6.34 -3.71 11.53
CA LEU A 41 -6.15 -2.30 11.20
C LEU A 41 -4.89 -2.15 10.35
N SER A 42 -5.06 -1.54 9.18
CA SER A 42 -3.95 -1.25 8.28
C SER A 42 -3.27 0.06 8.66
N PRO A 43 -1.93 0.16 8.63
CA PRO A 43 -1.23 1.43 8.82
C PRO A 43 -1.52 2.47 7.71
N LEU A 44 -2.17 2.05 6.61
CA LEU A 44 -2.54 2.89 5.47
C LEU A 44 -3.47 4.06 5.83
N ASP A 45 -4.32 3.91 6.86
CA ASP A 45 -5.18 5.01 7.33
C ASP A 45 -4.36 6.26 7.64
N ARG A 46 -3.29 6.09 8.40
CA ARG A 46 -2.43 7.19 8.78
C ARG A 46 -1.46 7.55 7.66
N MET A 47 -0.81 6.55 7.07
CA MET A 47 0.30 6.74 6.14
C MET A 47 -0.16 7.32 4.79
N VAL A 48 -1.38 7.01 4.36
CA VAL A 48 -1.92 7.44 3.06
C VAL A 48 -3.14 8.34 3.23
N TRP A 49 -4.15 7.90 3.98
CA TRP A 49 -5.45 8.58 3.97
C TRP A 49 -5.43 9.88 4.79
N LYS A 50 -4.68 9.93 5.90
CA LYS A 50 -4.49 11.14 6.73
C LYS A 50 -3.35 12.04 6.28
N ALA A 51 -2.46 11.59 5.40
CA ALA A 51 -1.40 12.42 4.84
C ALA A 51 -1.97 13.64 4.10
N TRP A 52 -1.23 14.75 4.09
CA TRP A 52 -1.65 15.96 3.38
C TRP A 52 -1.26 15.88 1.91
N ALA A 53 -2.17 15.37 1.09
CA ALA A 53 -1.98 15.21 -0.34
C ALA A 53 -3.33 15.21 -1.10
N PRO A 54 -3.35 15.61 -2.38
CA PRO A 54 -4.52 15.47 -3.24
C PRO A 54 -5.06 14.02 -3.29
N PRO A 55 -6.38 13.80 -3.37
CA PRO A 55 -6.98 12.46 -3.42
C PRO A 55 -6.41 11.55 -4.52
N LYS A 56 -6.10 12.11 -5.70
CA LYS A 56 -5.47 11.39 -6.81
C LYS A 56 -4.12 10.78 -6.40
N ILE A 57 -3.33 11.52 -5.63
CA ILE A 57 -2.00 11.08 -5.17
C ILE A 57 -2.14 10.05 -4.05
N LYS A 58 -3.13 10.20 -3.15
CA LYS A 58 -3.47 9.18 -2.13
C LYS A 58 -3.83 7.85 -2.77
N PHE A 59 -4.70 7.88 -3.78
CA PHE A 59 -5.10 6.67 -4.50
C PHE A 59 -3.92 6.01 -5.21
N PHE A 60 -3.05 6.80 -5.84
CA PHE A 60 -1.81 6.29 -6.43
C PHE A 60 -0.89 5.64 -5.39
N ALA A 61 -0.64 6.29 -4.25
CA ALA A 61 0.22 5.75 -3.20
C ALA A 61 -0.34 4.44 -2.64
N TRP A 62 -1.66 4.36 -2.44
CA TRP A 62 -2.35 3.14 -2.06
C TRP A 62 -2.13 2.00 -3.07
N LEU A 63 -2.22 2.27 -4.38
CA LEU A 63 -1.90 1.28 -5.41
C LEU A 63 -0.42 0.89 -5.40
N ALA A 64 0.50 1.84 -5.22
CA ALA A 64 1.94 1.58 -5.19
C ALA A 64 2.32 0.65 -4.04
N LEU A 65 1.75 0.87 -2.86
CA LEU A 65 1.96 0.04 -1.66
C LEU A 65 1.42 -1.38 -1.82
N GLN A 66 0.44 -1.59 -2.69
CA GLN A 66 -0.08 -2.93 -3.01
C GLN A 66 0.62 -3.57 -4.22
N ASP A 67 1.69 -2.95 -4.73
CA ASP A 67 2.35 -3.36 -5.98
C ASP A 67 1.40 -3.32 -7.20
N ARG A 68 0.37 -2.46 -7.24
CA ARG A 68 -0.67 -2.46 -8.30
C ARG A 68 -0.52 -1.38 -9.36
N ILE A 69 0.60 -0.67 -9.37
CA ILE A 69 0.93 0.31 -10.42
C ILE A 69 1.38 -0.38 -11.72
N CYS A 70 1.23 0.29 -12.86
CA CYS A 70 1.52 -0.29 -14.17
C CYS A 70 3.00 -0.17 -14.56
N THR A 71 3.89 -0.76 -13.77
CA THR A 71 5.32 -0.93 -14.10
C THR A 71 5.55 -1.97 -15.18
N ALA A 72 6.70 -1.94 -15.85
CA ALA A 72 7.02 -2.85 -16.95
C ALA A 72 6.86 -4.32 -16.55
N ASP A 73 7.31 -4.73 -15.36
CA ASP A 73 7.13 -6.10 -14.86
C ASP A 73 5.64 -6.50 -14.69
N ARG A 74 4.78 -5.56 -14.26
CA ARG A 74 3.34 -5.80 -14.08
C ARG A 74 2.61 -5.83 -15.42
N LEU A 75 3.05 -5.04 -16.38
CA LEU A 75 2.56 -5.06 -17.76
C LEU A 75 2.93 -6.37 -18.45
N GLU A 76 4.17 -6.84 -18.28
CA GLU A 76 4.66 -8.11 -18.80
C GLU A 76 3.85 -9.29 -18.25
N LYS A 77 3.58 -9.33 -16.93
CA LYS A 77 2.70 -10.33 -16.29
C LYS A 77 1.26 -10.34 -16.87
N ARG A 78 0.82 -9.25 -17.49
CA ARG A 78 -0.50 -9.13 -18.15
C ARG A 78 -0.43 -9.39 -19.66
N GLY A 79 0.72 -9.78 -20.20
CA GLY A 79 0.90 -10.05 -21.64
C GLY A 79 1.11 -8.81 -22.50
N TRP A 80 1.39 -7.64 -21.91
CA TRP A 80 1.65 -6.42 -22.68
C TRP A 80 3.12 -6.32 -23.06
N GLN A 81 3.39 -6.19 -24.36
CA GLN A 81 4.75 -5.99 -24.87
C GLN A 81 5.34 -4.68 -24.35
N ASN A 82 6.56 -4.75 -23.83
CA ASN A 82 7.31 -3.60 -23.34
C ASN A 82 8.81 -3.93 -23.35
N CYS A 83 9.68 -2.92 -23.20
CA CYS A 83 11.14 -3.12 -23.23
C CYS A 83 11.73 -3.70 -21.93
N GLY A 84 10.93 -3.88 -20.88
CA GLY A 84 11.34 -4.38 -19.55
C GLY A 84 12.18 -3.41 -18.74
N LEU A 85 12.95 -2.53 -19.37
CA LEU A 85 13.89 -1.62 -18.71
C LEU A 85 13.22 -0.36 -18.15
N CYS A 86 13.67 0.06 -16.96
CA CYS A 86 13.25 1.30 -16.32
C CYS A 86 13.50 2.51 -17.22
N SER A 87 12.45 3.30 -17.48
CA SER A 87 12.54 4.45 -18.38
C SER A 87 13.40 5.60 -17.83
N LEU A 88 13.66 5.61 -16.51
CA LEU A 88 14.48 6.62 -15.87
C LEU A 88 15.99 6.31 -15.99
N CYS A 89 16.40 5.07 -15.68
CA CYS A 89 17.82 4.71 -15.66
C CYS A 89 18.30 4.02 -16.95
N LYS A 90 17.40 3.39 -17.70
CA LYS A 90 17.64 2.56 -18.89
C LYS A 90 18.67 1.44 -18.68
N ARG A 91 18.71 0.84 -17.47
CA ARG A 91 19.73 -0.15 -17.09
C ARG A 91 19.18 -1.43 -16.45
N GLU A 92 18.22 -1.31 -15.55
CA GLU A 92 17.65 -2.43 -14.81
C GLU A 92 16.17 -2.61 -15.15
N GLN A 93 15.61 -3.77 -14.83
CA GLN A 93 14.19 -4.06 -15.00
C GLN A 93 13.34 -3.07 -14.20
N GLU A 94 12.26 -2.58 -14.80
CA GLU A 94 11.35 -1.66 -14.12
C GLU A 94 10.37 -2.41 -13.21
N THR A 95 10.55 -2.20 -11.92
CA THR A 95 9.62 -2.59 -10.85
C THR A 95 9.26 -1.36 -10.01
N GLY A 96 8.21 -1.44 -9.18
CA GLY A 96 7.89 -0.36 -8.24
C GLY A 96 9.05 -0.07 -7.27
N THR A 97 9.76 -1.11 -6.83
CA THR A 97 10.89 -1.02 -5.91
C THR A 97 12.09 -0.35 -6.55
N HIS A 98 12.44 -0.76 -7.77
CA HIS A 98 13.47 -0.10 -8.54
C HIS A 98 13.08 1.36 -8.79
N LEU A 99 11.86 1.62 -9.27
CA LEU A 99 11.42 2.95 -9.63
C LEU A 99 11.49 3.96 -8.46
N PHE A 100 11.02 3.60 -7.27
CA PHE A 100 10.91 4.54 -6.15
C PHE A 100 12.16 4.69 -5.30
N PHE A 101 13.04 3.67 -5.24
CA PHE A 101 14.16 3.73 -4.29
C PHE A 101 15.44 2.97 -4.63
N LYS A 102 15.49 2.13 -5.66
CA LYS A 102 16.77 1.52 -6.11
C LYS A 102 17.36 2.14 -7.38
N CYS A 103 16.52 2.79 -8.18
CA CYS A 103 16.92 3.44 -9.42
C CYS A 103 17.94 4.54 -9.16
N ARG A 104 19.09 4.49 -9.85
CA ARG A 104 20.13 5.52 -9.75
C ARG A 104 19.63 6.95 -9.96
N TYR A 105 18.67 7.13 -10.86
CA TYR A 105 18.07 8.44 -11.16
C TYR A 105 17.26 8.91 -9.95
N THR A 106 16.43 8.02 -9.41
CA THR A 106 15.60 8.28 -8.24
C THR A 106 16.43 8.52 -6.98
N LEU A 107 17.48 7.74 -6.74
CA LEU A 107 18.41 7.94 -5.62
C LEU A 107 19.08 9.31 -5.68
N ARG A 108 19.46 9.79 -6.87
CA ARG A 108 20.00 11.14 -7.04
C ARG A 108 18.95 12.21 -6.70
N LEU A 109 17.70 12.03 -7.13
CA LEU A 109 16.61 12.93 -6.77
C LEU A 109 16.41 13.00 -5.25
N TRP A 110 16.38 11.84 -4.58
CA TRP A 110 16.24 11.78 -3.13
C TRP A 110 17.39 12.49 -2.40
N ARG A 111 18.63 12.29 -2.83
CA ARG A 111 19.79 13.01 -2.26
C ARG A 111 19.65 14.53 -2.36
N LEU A 112 19.20 15.03 -3.52
CA LEU A 112 18.96 16.47 -3.71
C LEU A 112 17.87 16.98 -2.77
N ILE A 113 16.77 16.24 -2.61
CA ILE A 113 15.66 16.62 -1.71
C ILE A 113 16.13 16.62 -0.26
N ILE A 114 16.89 15.59 0.15
CA ILE A 114 17.44 15.47 1.51
C ILE A 114 18.35 16.66 1.83
N GLU A 115 19.23 17.01 0.91
CA GLU A 115 20.14 18.15 1.05
C GLU A 115 19.37 19.48 1.11
N GLN A 116 18.45 19.71 0.18
CA GLN A 116 17.68 20.97 0.10
C GLN A 116 16.75 21.19 1.29
N LEU A 117 16.18 20.13 1.87
CA LEU A 117 15.25 20.21 2.99
C LEU A 117 15.93 19.98 4.36
N GLY A 118 17.25 19.75 4.40
CA GLY A 118 17.99 19.51 5.63
C GLY A 118 17.57 18.23 6.37
N LEU A 119 17.17 17.18 5.65
CA LEU A 119 16.63 15.94 6.22
C LEU A 119 17.74 14.98 6.64
N ALA A 120 18.64 15.40 7.53
CA ALA A 120 19.84 14.64 7.92
C ALA A 120 19.55 13.25 8.52
N HIS A 121 18.33 13.01 9.00
CA HIS A 121 17.89 11.72 9.54
C HIS A 121 17.54 10.69 8.45
N MET A 122 17.41 11.11 7.19
CA MET A 122 17.06 10.24 6.08
C MET A 122 18.33 9.76 5.38
N ASP A 123 18.74 8.53 5.67
CA ASP A 123 19.85 7.88 4.96
C ASP A 123 19.32 6.99 3.83
N THR A 124 19.92 7.11 2.64
CA THR A 124 19.61 6.32 1.44
C THR A 124 20.49 5.08 1.28
N SER A 125 21.54 4.95 2.10
CA SER A 125 22.56 3.90 1.98
C SER A 125 21.96 2.49 2.06
N GLU A 126 21.01 2.26 2.96
CA GLU A 126 20.38 0.96 3.21
C GLU A 126 19.13 0.69 2.37
N TRP A 127 18.68 1.61 1.52
CA TRP A 127 17.42 1.47 0.78
C TRP A 127 17.43 0.27 -0.18
N HIS A 128 18.61 -0.14 -0.63
CA HIS A 128 18.77 -1.31 -1.49
C HIS A 128 18.40 -2.63 -0.79
N LEU A 129 18.43 -2.66 0.55
CA LEU A 129 18.06 -3.82 1.37
C LEU A 129 16.54 -4.03 1.46
N ASP A 130 15.75 -2.98 1.21
CA ASP A 130 14.29 -3.12 1.18
C ASP A 130 13.86 -3.90 -0.07
N GLU A 131 13.07 -4.95 0.10
CA GLU A 131 12.64 -5.83 -1.01
C GLU A 131 11.38 -5.33 -1.71
N THR A 132 10.52 -4.61 -1.00
CA THR A 132 9.20 -4.20 -1.48
C THR A 132 8.87 -2.75 -1.13
N VAL A 133 7.90 -2.16 -1.83
CA VAL A 133 7.45 -0.78 -1.58
C VAL A 133 6.77 -0.68 -0.21
N ASP A 134 6.03 -1.71 0.21
CA ASP A 134 5.37 -1.77 1.52
C ASP A 134 6.33 -2.05 2.69
N ALA A 135 7.51 -2.62 2.46
CA ALA A 135 8.57 -2.68 3.46
C ALA A 135 9.36 -1.36 3.54
N TRP A 136 9.56 -0.72 2.40
CA TRP A 136 10.29 0.53 2.29
C TRP A 136 9.47 1.69 2.89
N TRP A 137 8.28 1.96 2.38
CA TRP A 137 7.53 3.18 2.68
C TRP A 137 7.31 3.45 4.18
N PRO A 138 6.88 2.47 5.01
CA PRO A 138 6.57 2.73 6.42
C PRO A 138 7.77 3.22 7.23
N LYS A 139 8.99 2.78 6.90
CA LYS A 139 10.22 3.22 7.60
C LYS A 139 10.46 4.73 7.49
N ARG A 140 9.87 5.39 6.48
CA ARG A 140 10.00 6.85 6.24
C ARG A 140 8.86 7.64 6.90
N THR A 141 7.83 6.94 7.36
CA THR A 141 6.64 7.53 7.98
C THR A 141 6.40 6.98 9.39
N ASP A 142 7.40 6.32 9.97
CA ASP A 142 7.33 5.71 11.28
C ASP A 142 7.10 6.77 12.37
N ASN A 143 6.58 6.34 13.52
CA ASN A 143 6.38 7.18 14.69
C ASN A 143 7.68 7.81 15.20
N ASN A 144 8.82 7.16 14.98
CA ASN A 144 10.14 7.66 15.37
C ASN A 144 10.69 8.75 14.43
N ILE A 145 10.04 9.01 13.30
CA ILE A 145 10.49 10.01 12.32
C ILE A 145 10.01 11.41 12.73
N PRO A 146 10.91 12.40 12.83
CA PRO A 146 10.54 13.79 13.07
C PRO A 146 9.56 14.28 12.01
N ASN A 147 8.49 14.98 12.42
CA ASN A 147 7.47 15.50 11.50
C ASN A 147 6.87 14.42 10.57
N ARG A 148 6.60 13.21 11.08
CA ARG A 148 6.13 12.07 10.28
C ARG A 148 4.98 12.37 9.30
N ASP A 149 4.05 13.26 9.65
CA ASP A 149 2.89 13.58 8.81
C ASP A 149 3.33 14.42 7.58
N VAL A 150 4.34 15.28 7.76
CA VAL A 150 5.05 15.97 6.66
C VAL A 150 5.82 14.96 5.84
N MET A 151 6.50 14.00 6.48
CA MET A 151 7.28 12.99 5.78
C MET A 151 6.42 12.02 4.97
N ALA A 152 5.23 11.66 5.46
CA ALA A 152 4.24 10.89 4.71
C ALA A 152 3.82 11.65 3.44
N SER A 153 3.53 12.94 3.59
CA SER A 153 3.17 13.82 2.48
C SER A 153 4.32 13.95 1.46
N LEU A 154 5.55 14.19 1.94
CA LEU A 154 6.75 14.29 1.08
C LEU A 154 6.97 12.99 0.30
N THR A 155 6.96 11.83 0.98
CA THR A 155 7.21 10.53 0.35
C THR A 155 6.19 10.24 -0.74
N MET A 156 4.92 10.57 -0.50
CA MET A 156 3.85 10.45 -1.50
C MET A 156 4.08 11.37 -2.70
N LEU A 157 4.36 12.65 -2.46
CA LEU A 157 4.53 13.64 -3.52
C LEU A 157 5.74 13.33 -4.40
N VAL A 158 6.86 12.96 -3.78
CA VAL A 158 8.09 12.59 -4.50
C VAL A 158 7.86 11.35 -5.37
N SER A 159 7.22 10.31 -4.80
CA SER A 159 6.87 9.11 -5.57
C SER A 159 5.94 9.40 -6.74
N TRP A 160 4.99 10.32 -6.55
CA TRP A 160 4.10 10.79 -7.62
C TRP A 160 4.84 11.53 -8.73
N VAL A 161 5.78 12.42 -8.38
CA VAL A 161 6.62 13.13 -9.35
C VAL A 161 7.48 12.15 -10.15
N ILE A 162 8.10 11.18 -9.48
CA ILE A 162 8.87 10.10 -10.13
C ILE A 162 7.99 9.33 -11.11
N TRP A 163 6.77 8.97 -10.70
CA TRP A 163 5.82 8.26 -11.56
C TRP A 163 5.41 9.06 -12.79
N ASN A 164 5.14 10.36 -12.63
CA ASN A 164 4.78 11.23 -13.76
C ASN A 164 5.94 11.40 -14.73
N GLU A 165 7.16 11.64 -14.22
CA GLU A 165 8.36 11.74 -15.05
C GLU A 165 8.61 10.44 -15.83
N ARG A 166 8.45 9.29 -15.16
CA ARG A 166 8.52 7.98 -15.80
C ARG A 166 7.51 7.85 -16.93
N ASN A 167 6.26 8.27 -16.70
CA ASN A 167 5.18 8.20 -17.71
C ASN A 167 5.42 9.14 -18.89
N ALA A 168 5.91 10.36 -18.65
CA ALA A 168 6.24 11.32 -19.70
C ALA A 168 7.38 10.86 -20.63
N ARG A 169 8.18 9.86 -20.21
CA ARG A 169 9.21 9.23 -21.04
C ARG A 169 8.71 8.02 -21.83
N ILE A 170 7.46 7.60 -21.62
CA ILE A 170 6.86 6.41 -22.24
C ILE A 170 5.71 6.80 -23.16
N PHE A 171 4.87 7.74 -22.74
CA PHE A 171 3.68 8.22 -23.45
C PHE A 171 3.88 9.66 -23.93
#